data_AF-M0D7N3-F1
#
_entry.id   AF-M0D7N3-F1
#
_cell.length_a   1.000
_cell.length_b   1.000
_cell.length_c   1.000
_cell.angle_alpha   90.00
_cell.angle_beta   90.00
_cell.angle_gamma   90.00
#
_symmetry.space_group_name_H-M   'P 1'
#
loop_
_entity.id
_entity.type
_entity.pdbx_description
1 polymer ?
#
loop_
_entity_poly.entity_id
_entity_poly.type
_entity_poly.pdbx_seq_one_letter_code
_entity_poly.pdbx_strand_id
1 'polypeptide(L)'
;MSDSDTDGEGVMLDGEEPFDADEHQRIAVDFDKTLTKGEESYITKRAEEPDEEMVEWVNYQYRQGHTIIVWTARPWEAAQETVARLTEWGIDWHGLRMEKGHADVYVDDKGSTPSEQLGDHGFDGDGDLNDGEGLVDKDKDGDADDAGSQ
;
A
#
# COMPACT_ATOMS: atom_id res chain seq x y z
N MET A 1 45.37 -21.18 1.56
CA MET A 1 44.50 -21.04 0.38
C MET A 1 43.29 -20.31 0.88
N SER A 2 43.15 -19.08 0.37
CA SER A 2 42.14 -18.10 0.76
C SER A 2 40.93 -18.34 -0.14
N ASP A 3 39.73 -18.39 0.42
CA ASP A 3 38.52 -18.11 -0.33
C ASP A 3 37.92 -16.88 0.36
N SER A 4 37.99 -15.78 -0.37
CA SER A 4 37.56 -14.44 0.00
C SER A 4 36.06 -14.32 -0.20
N ASP A 5 35.36 -13.93 0.86
CA ASP A 5 34.03 -13.34 0.79
C ASP A 5 34.06 -12.17 -0.20
N THR A 6 33.16 -12.22 -1.18
CA THR A 6 32.95 -11.12 -2.13
C THR A 6 31.70 -10.39 -1.66
N ASP A 7 31.89 -9.42 -0.78
CA ASP A 7 30.88 -8.43 -0.47
C ASP A 7 30.73 -7.52 -1.71
N GLY A 8 29.55 -7.52 -2.30
CA GLY A 8 29.21 -6.59 -3.38
C GLY A 8 29.08 -5.19 -2.78
N GLU A 9 30.10 -4.36 -2.93
CA GLU A 9 30.03 -2.94 -2.60
C GLU A 9 29.04 -2.26 -3.56
N GLY A 10 27.87 -1.89 -3.04
CA GLY A 10 26.94 -0.98 -3.69
C GLY A 10 27.59 0.39 -3.84
N VAL A 11 27.52 0.95 -5.05
CA VAL A 11 28.03 2.30 -5.34
C VAL A 11 27.00 3.30 -4.81
N MET A 12 27.30 3.97 -3.71
CA MET A 12 26.47 5.04 -3.14
C MET A 12 26.80 6.38 -3.80
N LEU A 13 25.77 7.16 -4.14
CA LEU A 13 25.90 8.58 -4.46
C LEU A 13 25.99 9.37 -3.14
N ASP A 14 26.96 10.27 -3.03
CA ASP A 14 27.20 11.06 -1.83
C ASP A 14 26.00 11.97 -1.50
N GLY A 15 25.28 11.69 -0.41
CA GLY A 15 24.27 12.59 0.16
C GLY A 15 23.01 11.95 0.74
N GLU A 16 22.76 10.67 0.49
CA GLU A 16 21.69 9.92 1.15
C GLU A 16 22.26 9.11 2.31
N GLU A 17 21.71 9.35 3.51
CA GLU A 17 21.93 8.52 4.69
C GLU A 17 21.70 7.03 4.29
N PRO A 18 22.52 6.08 4.80
CA PRO A 18 22.33 4.68 4.48
C PRO A 18 20.90 4.26 4.85
N PHE A 19 20.18 3.64 3.90
CA PHE A 19 18.88 3.03 4.16
C PHE A 19 19.02 2.02 5.30
N ASP A 20 18.47 2.32 6.48
CA ASP A 20 18.41 1.39 7.60
C ASP A 20 17.61 0.15 7.15
N ALA A 21 18.31 -0.95 6.88
CA ALA A 21 17.76 -2.18 6.34
C ALA A 21 16.99 -3.04 7.39
N ASP A 22 16.79 -2.52 8.59
CA ASP A 22 16.06 -3.14 9.72
C ASP A 22 14.57 -2.71 9.73
N GLU A 23 13.74 -2.91 8.71
CA GLU A 23 13.33 -4.23 8.30
C GLU A 23 12.52 -4.10 6.99
N HIS A 24 13.01 -4.67 5.89
CA HIS A 24 12.16 -4.87 4.72
C HIS A 24 11.03 -5.88 5.04
N GLN A 25 9.83 -5.37 5.30
CA GLN A 25 8.66 -6.19 5.64
C GLN A 25 7.80 -6.54 4.42
N ARG A 26 7.04 -7.65 4.54
CA ARG A 26 5.93 -7.96 3.65
C ARG A 26 4.64 -7.63 4.37
N ILE A 27 3.92 -6.65 3.87
CA ILE A 27 2.71 -6.12 4.50
C ILE A 27 1.51 -6.67 3.74
N ALA A 28 0.70 -7.48 4.43
CA ALA A 28 -0.56 -7.97 3.89
C ALA A 28 -1.69 -7.00 4.26
N VAL A 29 -2.28 -6.35 3.27
CA VAL A 29 -3.30 -5.31 3.47
C VAL A 29 -4.66 -5.87 3.05
N ASP A 30 -5.64 -5.85 3.94
CA ASP A 30 -7.02 -6.20 3.57
C ASP A 30 -7.62 -5.13 2.66
N PHE A 31 -8.60 -5.50 1.84
CA PHE A 31 -9.24 -4.55 0.94
C PHE A 31 -10.49 -3.94 1.60
N ASP A 32 -11.47 -4.79 1.90
CA ASP A 32 -12.76 -4.37 2.44
C ASP A 32 -12.62 -3.85 3.88
N LYS A 33 -13.19 -2.67 4.15
CA LYS A 33 -13.14 -1.95 5.43
C LYS A 33 -11.73 -1.60 5.94
N THR A 34 -10.71 -1.76 5.09
CA THR A 34 -9.33 -1.33 5.38
C THR A 34 -8.87 -0.33 4.34
N LEU A 35 -8.92 -0.68 3.05
CA LEU A 35 -8.67 0.27 1.96
C LEU A 35 -9.93 1.00 1.50
N THR A 36 -11.11 0.56 1.96
CA THR A 36 -12.41 1.14 1.59
C THR A 36 -13.10 1.75 2.81
N LYS A 37 -13.70 2.94 2.64
CA LYS A 37 -14.60 3.54 3.62
C LYS A 37 -15.92 2.75 3.68
N GLY A 38 -16.39 2.43 4.88
CA GLY A 38 -17.81 2.10 5.11
C GLY A 38 -18.09 0.89 6.02
N GLU A 39 -19.27 0.94 6.65
CA GLU A 39 -19.88 -0.22 7.31
C GLU A 39 -20.61 -1.10 6.30
N GLU A 40 -20.65 -2.41 6.58
CA GLU A 40 -21.30 -3.44 5.77
C GLU A 40 -22.66 -2.99 5.23
N SER A 41 -22.69 -2.72 3.93
CA SER A 41 -23.93 -2.51 3.20
C SER A 41 -23.89 -3.39 1.95
N TYR A 42 -24.27 -4.66 2.12
CA TYR A 42 -24.59 -5.56 1.00
C TYR A 42 -25.82 -5.08 0.17
N ILE A 43 -26.42 -3.92 0.50
CA ILE A 43 -27.72 -3.45 -0.03
C ILE A 43 -27.63 -2.13 -0.81
N THR A 44 -26.56 -1.34 -0.71
CA THR A 44 -26.46 -0.10 -1.51
C THR A 44 -25.54 -0.29 -2.71
N LYS A 45 -26.07 0.00 -3.90
CA LYS A 45 -25.33 0.17 -5.16
C LYS A 45 -24.44 1.42 -5.12
N ARG A 46 -23.80 1.70 -3.98
CA ARG A 46 -22.92 2.87 -3.84
C ARG A 46 -21.54 2.45 -4.33
N ALA A 47 -20.89 3.33 -5.08
CA ALA A 47 -19.50 3.11 -5.47
C ALA A 47 -18.67 2.95 -4.19
N GLU A 48 -17.76 1.97 -4.19
CA GLU A 48 -16.75 1.84 -3.14
C GLU A 48 -15.90 3.11 -3.13
N GLU A 49 -15.69 3.69 -1.95
CA GLU A 49 -14.89 4.90 -1.77
C GLU A 49 -13.61 4.51 -1.01
N PRO A 50 -12.42 5.04 -1.39
CA PRO A 50 -11.18 4.72 -0.71
C PRO A 50 -11.14 5.32 0.70
N ASP A 51 -10.52 4.59 1.61
CA ASP A 51 -10.01 5.15 2.86
C ASP A 51 -8.69 5.87 2.58
N GLU A 52 -8.76 7.19 2.40
CA GLU A 52 -7.64 8.02 1.92
C GLU A 52 -6.44 7.99 2.86
N GLU A 53 -6.66 7.90 4.17
CA GLU A 53 -5.59 7.77 5.16
C GLU A 53 -4.85 6.44 4.99
N MET A 54 -5.61 5.33 4.86
CA MET A 54 -5.02 4.01 4.64
C MET A 54 -4.35 3.88 3.28
N VAL A 55 -4.88 4.52 2.24
CA VAL A 55 -4.24 4.60 0.91
C VAL A 55 -2.89 5.30 1.03
N GLU A 56 -2.84 6.45 1.69
CA GLU A 56 -1.58 7.17 1.85
C GLU A 56 -0.58 6.39 2.70
N TRP A 57 -1.03 5.77 3.79
CA TRP A 57 -0.17 4.93 4.62
C TRP A 57 0.43 3.76 3.81
N VAL A 58 -0.37 3.04 3.02
CA VAL A 58 0.15 1.97 2.16
C VAL A 58 1.19 2.48 1.17
N ASN A 59 0.94 3.63 0.53
CA ASN A 59 1.89 4.22 -0.40
C ASN A 59 3.16 4.70 0.32
N TYR A 60 3.05 5.24 1.53
CA TYR A 60 4.19 5.58 2.37
C TYR A 60 5.03 4.32 2.67
N GLN A 61 4.40 3.23 3.12
CA GLN A 61 5.10 1.96 3.38
C GLN A 61 5.78 1.40 2.12
N TYR A 62 5.13 1.51 0.96
CA TYR A 62 5.73 1.15 -0.32
C TYR A 62 6.99 1.99 -0.60
N ARG A 63 6.93 3.32 -0.40
CA ARG A 63 8.09 4.23 -0.56
C ARG A 63 9.21 3.98 0.45
N GLN A 64 8.89 3.50 1.65
CA GLN A 64 9.88 3.01 2.62
C GLN A 64 10.54 1.68 2.17
N GLY A 65 10.12 1.13 1.03
CA GLY A 65 10.71 -0.04 0.41
C GLY A 65 10.01 -1.35 0.76
N HIS A 66 8.92 -1.35 1.53
CA HIS A 66 8.24 -2.59 1.93
C HIS A 66 7.49 -3.25 0.77
N THR A 67 7.36 -4.58 0.84
CA THR A 67 6.54 -5.34 -0.11
C THR A 67 5.07 -5.34 0.30
N ILE A 68 4.26 -4.54 -0.39
CA ILE A 68 2.79 -4.51 -0.20
C ILE A 68 2.11 -5.65 -0.98
N ILE A 69 1.34 -6.48 -0.28
CA ILE A 69 0.44 -7.50 -0.85
C ILE A 69 -0.98 -7.19 -0.43
N VAL A 70 -1.88 -6.91 -1.38
CA VAL A 70 -3.31 -6.79 -1.07
C VAL A 70 -3.88 -8.20 -0.91
N TRP A 71 -4.41 -8.53 0.26
CA TRP A 71 -4.96 -9.84 0.59
C TRP A 71 -6.39 -9.75 1.12
N THR A 72 -7.37 -10.02 0.25
CA THR A 72 -8.81 -9.85 0.52
C THR A 72 -9.54 -11.20 0.55
N ALA A 73 -10.66 -11.24 1.29
CA ALA A 73 -11.59 -12.37 1.31
C ALA A 73 -12.50 -12.43 0.06
N ARG A 74 -12.46 -11.42 -0.81
CA ARG A 74 -13.19 -11.43 -2.09
C ARG A 74 -12.81 -12.66 -2.93
N PRO A 75 -13.75 -13.21 -3.70
CA PRO A 75 -13.48 -14.35 -4.58
C PRO A 75 -12.72 -13.89 -5.84
N TRP A 76 -12.12 -14.83 -6.58
CA TRP A 76 -11.30 -14.52 -7.75
C TRP A 76 -12.06 -13.82 -8.88
N GLU A 77 -13.37 -14.01 -8.97
CA GLU A 77 -14.24 -13.33 -9.94
C GLU A 77 -14.22 -11.80 -9.77
N ALA A 78 -13.94 -11.31 -8.56
CA ALA A 78 -13.84 -9.87 -8.27
C ALA A 78 -12.43 -9.29 -8.50
N ALA A 79 -11.43 -10.12 -8.86
CA ALA A 79 -10.03 -9.67 -8.93
C ALA A 79 -9.82 -8.50 -9.91
N GLN A 80 -10.50 -8.52 -11.07
CA GLN A 80 -10.38 -7.44 -12.05
C GLN A 80 -10.93 -6.11 -11.52
N GLU A 81 -12.06 -6.16 -10.79
CA GLU A 81 -12.64 -4.99 -10.16
C GLU A 81 -11.75 -4.47 -9.05
N THR A 82 -11.21 -5.35 -8.20
CA THR A 82 -10.24 -4.98 -7.15
C THR A 82 -9.01 -4.30 -7.74
N VAL A 83 -8.39 -4.87 -8.80
CA VAL A 83 -7.25 -4.23 -9.47
C VAL A 83 -7.63 -2.87 -10.04
N ALA A 84 -8.80 -2.75 -10.69
CA ALA A 84 -9.26 -1.47 -11.22
C ALA A 84 -9.39 -0.40 -10.13
N ARG A 85 -9.91 -0.76 -8.94
CA ARG A 85 -9.98 0.15 -7.79
C ARG A 85 -8.61 0.53 -7.25
N LEU A 86 -7.71 -0.44 -7.08
CA LEU A 86 -6.34 -0.16 -6.63
C LEU A 86 -5.64 0.83 -7.57
N THR A 87 -5.81 0.65 -8.89
CA THR A 87 -5.26 1.56 -9.89
C THR A 87 -5.94 2.92 -9.90
N GLU A 88 -7.28 2.97 -9.87
CA GLU A 88 -8.07 4.21 -9.84
C GLU A 88 -7.73 5.08 -8.63
N TRP A 89 -7.44 4.47 -7.49
CA TRP A 89 -7.10 5.17 -6.25
C TRP A 89 -5.61 5.48 -6.11
N GLY A 90 -4.78 5.03 -7.06
CA GLY A 90 -3.33 5.28 -7.03
C GLY A 90 -2.62 4.57 -5.88
N ILE A 91 -3.03 3.35 -5.55
CA ILE A 91 -2.37 2.53 -4.52
C ILE A 91 -1.17 1.83 -5.15
N ASP A 92 0.00 1.93 -4.51
CA ASP A 92 1.23 1.24 -4.88
C ASP A 92 1.27 -0.15 -4.22
N TRP A 93 1.31 -1.21 -5.02
CA TRP A 93 1.30 -2.60 -4.53
C TRP A 93 2.10 -3.55 -5.41
N HIS A 94 2.57 -4.66 -4.83
CA HIS A 94 3.42 -5.65 -5.52
C HIS A 94 2.67 -6.93 -5.90
N GLY A 95 1.64 -7.31 -5.14
CA GLY A 95 0.86 -8.51 -5.42
C GLY A 95 -0.57 -8.46 -4.88
N LEU A 96 -1.43 -9.26 -5.49
CA LEU A 96 -2.83 -9.44 -5.10
C LEU A 96 -3.07 -10.91 -4.75
N ARG A 97 -3.71 -11.15 -3.61
CA ARG A 97 -4.19 -12.46 -3.18
C ARG A 97 -5.67 -12.37 -2.83
N MET A 98 -6.45 -13.25 -3.45
CA MET A 98 -7.89 -13.37 -3.19
C MET A 98 -8.17 -14.54 -2.23
N GLU A 99 -9.42 -14.67 -1.81
CA GLU A 99 -9.91 -15.76 -0.96
C GLU A 99 -9.16 -15.89 0.38
N LYS A 100 -8.85 -14.77 1.03
CA LYS A 100 -8.49 -14.74 2.47
C LYS A 100 -9.58 -15.48 3.26
N GLY A 101 -9.18 -16.33 4.20
CA GLY A 101 -10.12 -17.08 5.01
C GLY A 101 -11.07 -16.15 5.78
N HIS A 102 -12.34 -16.52 5.92
CA HIS A 102 -13.20 -15.76 6.82
C HIS A 102 -12.94 -16.21 8.27
N ALA A 103 -12.49 -15.30 9.13
CA ALA A 103 -12.26 -15.58 10.54
C ALA A 103 -12.64 -14.35 11.37
N ASP A 104 -13.24 -14.59 12.54
CA ASP A 104 -13.54 -13.51 13.49
C ASP A 104 -12.27 -12.98 14.18
N VAL A 105 -11.26 -13.83 14.32
CA VAL A 105 -9.96 -13.50 14.93
C VAL A 105 -8.84 -14.16 14.15
N TYR A 106 -7.85 -13.36 13.78
CA TYR A 106 -6.55 -13.83 13.31
C TYR A 106 -5.55 -13.80 14.47
N VAL A 107 -4.81 -14.89 14.68
CA VAL A 107 -3.68 -14.95 15.61
C VAL A 107 -2.41 -15.09 14.78
N ASP A 108 -1.64 -14.02 14.73
CA ASP A 108 -0.39 -13.92 13.98
C ASP A 108 0.68 -13.39 14.94
N ASP A 109 1.88 -13.96 14.94
CA ASP A 109 2.97 -13.54 15.83
C ASP A 109 3.53 -12.15 15.49
N LYS A 110 3.25 -11.67 14.27
CA LYS A 110 3.70 -10.38 13.72
C LYS A 110 2.53 -9.45 13.35
N GLY A 111 1.30 -9.81 13.70
CA GLY A 111 0.12 -8.99 13.43
C GLY A 111 0.11 -7.71 14.27
N SER A 112 -0.13 -6.58 13.62
CA SER A 112 -0.35 -5.27 14.24
C SER A 112 -1.56 -4.59 13.61
N THR A 113 -2.22 -3.70 14.34
CA THR A 113 -3.31 -2.90 13.76
C THR A 113 -2.76 -1.63 13.10
N PRO A 114 -3.32 -1.17 11.96
CA PRO A 114 -2.89 0.07 11.34
C PRO A 114 -2.95 1.27 12.29
N SER A 115 -3.99 1.35 13.14
CA SER A 115 -4.15 2.42 14.13
C SER A 115 -2.99 2.54 15.13
N GLU A 116 -2.31 1.43 15.44
CA GLU A 116 -1.12 1.47 16.31
C GLU A 116 0.09 2.08 15.58
N GLN A 117 0.15 1.98 14.26
CA GLN A 117 1.28 2.46 13.45
C GLN A 117 1.03 3.85 12.83
N LEU A 118 -0.21 4.19 12.52
CA LEU A 118 -0.60 5.48 11.92
C LEU A 118 -0.23 6.67 12.83
N GLY A 119 -0.51 6.55 14.13
CA GLY A 119 -0.23 7.62 15.10
C GLY A 119 1.25 7.92 15.32
N ASP A 120 2.13 6.92 15.15
CA ASP A 120 3.58 7.10 15.30
C ASP A 120 4.20 7.84 14.11
N HIS A 121 3.54 7.83 12.95
CA HIS A 121 4.01 8.44 11.70
C HIS A 121 3.28 9.73 11.31
N GLY A 122 2.46 10.29 12.21
CA GLY A 122 1.81 11.59 11.98
C GLY A 122 0.55 11.55 11.12
N PHE A 123 -0.03 10.38 10.89
CA PHE A 123 -1.40 10.24 10.39
C PHE A 123 -2.35 10.45 11.58
N ASP A 124 -3.08 11.56 11.61
CA ASP A 124 -3.92 11.97 12.74
C ASP A 124 -5.42 11.64 12.56
N GLY A 125 -5.76 10.92 11.50
CA GLY A 125 -7.10 10.39 11.26
C GLY A 125 -8.17 11.41 10.94
N ASP A 126 -7.80 12.66 10.63
CA ASP A 126 -8.77 13.69 10.20
C ASP A 126 -8.93 13.77 8.66
N GLY A 127 -8.04 13.11 7.92
CA GLY A 127 -8.04 13.07 6.46
C GLY A 127 -7.46 14.33 5.81
N ASP A 128 -6.93 15.27 6.60
CA ASP A 128 -6.20 16.43 6.09
C ASP A 128 -4.71 16.09 5.99
N LEU A 129 -4.26 15.95 4.74
CA LEU A 129 -2.86 15.73 4.38
C LEU A 129 -2.05 16.97 4.81
N ASN A 130 -1.27 16.85 5.88
CA ASN A 130 -0.36 17.91 6.32
C ASN A 130 0.57 18.32 5.16
N ASP A 131 0.76 19.63 5.02
CA ASP A 131 1.16 20.38 3.82
C ASP A 131 2.63 20.20 3.36
N GLY A 132 3.25 19.03 3.60
CA GLY A 132 4.65 18.82 3.24
C GLY A 132 5.13 17.41 2.97
N GLU A 133 4.50 16.35 3.50
CA GLU A 133 5.09 15.01 3.44
C GLU A 133 4.01 13.97 3.06
N GLY A 134 4.08 13.42 1.85
CA GLY A 134 3.20 12.32 1.40
C GLY A 134 2.26 12.63 0.24
N LEU A 135 2.06 13.91 -0.07
CA LEU A 135 1.19 14.36 -1.18
C LEU A 135 1.68 13.86 -2.54
N VAL A 136 0.91 12.96 -3.15
CA VAL A 136 0.99 12.66 -4.59
C VAL A 136 0.45 13.86 -5.35
N ASP A 137 1.31 14.50 -6.14
CA ASP A 137 0.90 15.51 -7.13
C ASP A 137 0.16 14.78 -8.27
N LYS A 138 -1.15 14.62 -8.10
CA LYS A 138 -2.06 13.97 -9.06
C LYS A 138 -2.12 14.70 -10.42
N ASP A 139 -1.55 15.91 -10.53
CA ASP A 139 -1.46 16.66 -11.79
C ASP A 139 -0.19 16.29 -12.60
N LYS A 140 0.66 15.36 -12.11
CA LYS A 140 1.86 14.89 -12.82
C LYS A 140 1.71 13.55 -13.55
N ASP A 141 0.58 12.86 -13.39
CA ASP A 141 0.29 11.69 -14.21
C ASP A 141 -0.13 12.18 -15.59
N GLY A 142 0.71 11.88 -16.59
CA GLY A 142 0.56 12.35 -17.96
C GLY A 142 -0.84 12.08 -18.51
N ASP A 143 -1.41 13.13 -19.13
CA ASP A 143 -2.68 13.10 -19.84
C ASP A 143 -2.73 11.89 -20.79
N ALA A 144 -3.70 10.98 -20.57
CA ALA A 144 -3.82 9.73 -21.30
C ALA A 144 -4.20 9.93 -22.78
N ASP A 145 -4.41 11.18 -23.21
CA ASP A 145 -4.87 11.54 -24.56
C ASP A 145 -3.72 11.72 -25.59
N ASP A 146 -2.44 11.59 -25.23
CA ASP A 146 -1.31 11.76 -26.18
C ASP A 146 -0.77 10.44 -26.79
N ALA A 147 -1.55 9.35 -26.75
CA ALA A 147 -1.23 8.11 -27.45
C ALA A 147 -1.98 8.00 -28.78
N GLY A 148 -1.71 8.90 -29.74
CA GLY A 148 -2.41 8.82 -31.02
C GLY A 148 -2.15 9.86 -32.10
N SER A 149 -0.90 10.20 -32.42
CA SER A 149 -0.51 10.62 -33.78
C SER A 149 1.00 10.70 -33.96
N GLN A 150 1.61 9.63 -34.45
CA GLN A 150 2.77 9.67 -35.35
C GLN A 150 2.69 8.54 -36.37
#